data_AF-A0A4R9KCK1-F1
#
_entry.id   AF-A0A4R9KCK1-F1
#
_cell.length_a   1.000
_cell.length_b   1.000
_cell.length_c   1.000
_cell.angle_alpha   90.00
_cell.angle_beta   90.00
_cell.angle_gamma   90.00
#
_symmetry.space_group_name_H-M   'P 1'
#
loop_
_entity.id
_entity.type
_entity.pdbx_description
1 polymer ?
#
loop_
_entity_poly.entity_id
_entity_poly.type
_entity_poly.pdbx_seq_one_letter_code
_entity_poly.pdbx_strand_id
1 'polypeptide(L)'
;MKNISLLYPILFALLAAVGNALFAYGQKKSASSENPFLFLIFLLIVCLVLLLVSSLFVGKENSMEYFSKNIVEILVGGIGLYLTFLGFYFLFTRYGTTYYILYAVFSILTTSIFLGAVVFKESFNFYHILSVGFALGSIFMFHFAQSFGK
;
A
#
# COMPACT_ATOMS: atom_id res chain seq x y z
N MET A 1 -4.50 22.18 -20.76
CA MET A 1 -5.25 21.56 -19.64
C MET A 1 -5.00 20.05 -19.45
N LYS A 2 -4.37 19.32 -20.40
CA LYS A 2 -4.12 17.87 -20.32
C LYS A 2 -2.93 17.45 -19.42
N ASN A 3 -2.00 18.36 -19.09
CA ASN A 3 -0.83 18.05 -18.25
C ASN A 3 -1.14 18.04 -16.75
N ILE A 4 -2.17 18.79 -16.30
CA ILE A 4 -2.56 18.84 -14.88
C ILE A 4 -3.17 17.51 -14.43
N SER A 5 -3.85 16.78 -15.34
CA SER A 5 -4.45 15.47 -15.02
C SER A 5 -3.42 14.36 -14.76
N LEU A 6 -2.18 14.49 -15.24
CA LEU A 6 -1.10 13.53 -14.94
C LEU A 6 -0.37 13.86 -13.64
N LEU A 7 -0.39 15.12 -13.21
CA LEU A 7 0.34 15.56 -12.01
C LEU A 7 -0.28 15.00 -10.72
N TYR A 8 -1.61 15.04 -10.58
CA TYR A 8 -2.27 14.61 -9.34
C TYR A 8 -2.06 13.12 -9.01
N PRO A 9 -2.21 12.17 -9.95
CA PRO A 9 -1.92 10.76 -9.67
C PRO A 9 -0.49 10.54 -9.19
N ILE A 10 0.49 11.24 -9.76
CA ILE A 10 1.90 11.16 -9.35
C ILE A 10 2.06 11.68 -7.92
N LEU A 11 1.47 12.83 -7.59
CA LEU A 11 1.54 13.41 -6.25
C LEU A 11 0.90 12.51 -5.20
N PHE A 12 -0.26 11.90 -5.50
CA PHE A 12 -0.92 10.97 -4.58
C PHE A 12 -0.15 9.66 -4.42
N ALA A 13 0.42 9.13 -5.51
CA ALA A 13 1.29 7.96 -5.44
C ALA A 13 2.55 8.25 -4.62
N LEU A 14 3.14 9.44 -4.76
CA LEU A 14 4.29 9.86 -3.97
C LEU A 14 3.96 10.01 -2.49
N LEU A 15 2.81 10.62 -2.16
CA LEU A 15 2.33 10.73 -0.79
C LEU A 15 2.18 9.34 -0.14
N ALA A 16 1.56 8.40 -0.84
CA ALA A 16 1.43 7.02 -0.39
C ALA A 16 2.79 6.34 -0.21
N ALA A 17 3.73 6.54 -1.14
CA ALA A 17 5.08 5.99 -1.05
C ALA A 17 5.87 6.53 0.15
N VAL A 18 5.76 7.83 0.44
CA VAL A 18 6.38 8.47 1.61
C VAL A 18 5.76 7.92 2.90
N GLY A 19 4.43 7.83 2.97
CA GLY A 19 3.73 7.23 4.12
C GLY A 19 4.18 5.80 4.39
N ASN A 20 4.31 4.98 3.33
CA ASN A 20 4.83 3.63 3.46
C ASN A 20 6.30 3.59 3.92
N ALA A 21 7.15 4.51 3.46
CA ALA A 21 8.54 4.60 3.92
C ALA A 21 8.64 4.94 5.42
N LEU A 22 7.81 5.87 5.91
CA LEU A 22 7.72 6.21 7.34
C LEU A 22 7.22 5.01 8.16
N PHE A 23 6.24 4.30 7.65
CA PHE A 23 5.71 3.08 8.28
C PHE A 23 6.79 1.99 8.38
N ALA A 24 7.54 1.75 7.30
CA ALA A 24 8.64 0.79 7.30
C ALA A 24 9.77 1.20 8.26
N TYR A 25 10.10 2.50 8.33
CA TYR A 25 11.04 3.04 9.30
C TYR A 25 10.60 2.77 10.74
N GLY A 26 9.36 3.12 11.10
CA GLY A 26 8.81 2.94 12.44
C GLY A 26 8.83 1.48 12.88
N GLN A 27 8.42 0.56 11.99
CA GLN A 27 8.47 -0.89 12.25
C GLN A 27 9.89 -1.43 12.40
N LYS A 28 10.83 -0.99 11.55
CA LYS A 28 12.20 -1.50 11.63
C LYS A 28 12.91 -1.02 12.90
N LYS A 29 12.55 0.16 13.41
CA LYS A 29 13.13 0.78 14.61
C LYS A 29 12.41 0.44 15.91
N SER A 30 11.19 -0.08 15.86
CA SER A 30 10.48 -0.48 17.07
C SER A 30 11.22 -1.60 17.81
N ALA A 31 11.12 -1.60 19.14
CA ALA A 31 11.66 -2.67 19.96
C ALA A 31 10.99 -4.01 19.62
N SER A 32 11.76 -5.10 19.75
CA SER A 32 11.21 -6.45 19.59
C SER A 32 10.20 -6.73 20.71
N SER A 33 9.03 -7.23 20.32
CA SER A 33 7.97 -7.65 21.22
C SER A 33 7.64 -9.11 20.95
N GLU A 34 7.31 -9.87 22.00
CA GLU A 34 6.75 -11.22 21.86
C GLU A 34 5.40 -11.19 21.14
N ASN A 35 4.65 -10.10 21.30
CA ASN A 35 3.40 -9.87 20.60
C ASN A 35 3.60 -8.84 19.47
N PRO A 36 3.70 -9.28 18.20
CA PRO A 36 3.90 -8.40 17.05
C PRO A 36 2.69 -7.47 16.78
N PHE A 37 1.51 -7.85 17.23
CA PHE A 37 0.27 -7.12 16.96
C PHE A 37 0.15 -5.84 17.79
N LEU A 38 0.86 -5.74 18.92
CA LEU A 38 0.82 -4.53 19.77
C LEU A 38 1.27 -3.30 18.99
N PHE A 39 2.34 -3.40 18.22
CA PHE A 39 2.80 -2.31 17.37
C PHE A 39 1.71 -1.89 16.38
N LEU A 40 1.06 -2.86 15.71
CA LEU A 40 0.01 -2.59 14.73
C LEU A 40 -1.23 -1.94 15.37
N ILE A 41 -1.62 -2.36 16.57
CA ILE A 41 -2.75 -1.78 17.31
C ILE A 41 -2.48 -0.31 17.62
N PHE A 42 -1.33 0.00 18.23
CA PHE A 42 -1.01 1.39 18.56
C PHE A 42 -0.83 2.26 17.32
N LEU A 43 -0.29 1.70 16.24
CA LEU A 43 -0.19 2.37 14.96
C LEU A 43 -1.57 2.72 14.38
N LEU A 44 -2.53 1.80 14.45
CA LEU A 44 -3.90 2.04 13.98
C LEU A 44 -4.59 3.14 14.78
N ILE A 45 -4.32 3.27 16.08
CA ILE A 45 -4.84 4.36 16.91
C ILE A 45 -4.30 5.71 16.41
N VAL A 46 -2.99 5.81 16.13
CA VAL A 46 -2.39 7.04 15.58
C VAL A 46 -3.01 7.37 14.21
N CYS A 47 -3.16 6.36 13.34
CA CYS A 47 -3.79 6.52 12.04
C CYS A 47 -5.23 7.04 12.15
N LEU A 48 -6.03 6.46 13.05
CA LEU A 48 -7.41 6.89 13.31
C LEU A 48 -7.47 8.36 13.74
N VAL A 49 -6.61 8.79 14.67
CA VAL A 49 -6.56 10.19 15.13
C VAL A 49 -6.23 11.13 13.96
N LEU A 50 -5.25 10.79 13.13
CA LEU A 50 -4.88 11.62 11.98
C LEU A 50 -6.00 11.69 10.93
N LEU A 51 -6.71 10.57 10.70
CA LEU A 51 -7.88 10.56 9.81
C LEU A 51 -9.03 11.39 10.36
N LEU A 52 -9.28 11.35 11.68
CA LEU A 52 -10.28 12.21 12.34
C LEU A 52 -9.91 13.68 12.24
N VAL A 53 -8.64 14.05 12.37
CA VAL A 53 -8.19 15.43 12.14
C VAL A 53 -8.40 15.83 10.68
N SER A 54 -8.03 14.94 9.75
CA SER A 54 -8.16 15.19 8.31
C SER A 54 -9.61 15.35 7.87
N SER A 55 -10.54 14.60 8.47
CA SER A 55 -11.96 14.68 8.12
C SER A 55 -12.60 16.03 8.49
N LEU A 56 -12.02 16.79 9.43
CA LEU A 56 -12.48 18.14 9.77
C LEU A 56 -12.30 19.15 8.63
N PHE A 57 -11.43 18.86 7.67
CA PHE A 57 -11.10 19.75 6.55
C PHE A 57 -11.83 19.38 5.25
N VAL A 58 -12.64 18.32 5.25
CA VAL A 58 -13.38 17.82 4.08
C VAL A 58 -14.88 18.00 4.32
N GLY A 59 -15.68 18.00 3.24
CA GLY A 59 -17.13 18.22 3.31
C GLY A 59 -17.85 17.33 4.32
N LYS A 60 -18.94 17.85 4.90
CA LYS A 60 -19.74 17.12 5.88
C LYS A 60 -20.72 16.19 5.16
N GLU A 61 -20.64 14.90 5.46
CA GLU A 61 -21.59 13.88 5.01
C GLU A 61 -22.29 13.25 6.22
N ASN A 62 -23.50 12.73 6.02
CA ASN A 62 -24.19 11.94 7.05
C ASN A 62 -23.43 10.62 7.27
N SER A 63 -22.63 10.55 8.34
CA SER A 63 -21.74 9.42 8.61
C SER A 63 -22.48 8.08 8.75
N MET A 64 -23.70 8.09 9.30
CA MET A 64 -24.48 6.86 9.48
C MET A 64 -25.00 6.34 8.15
N GLU A 65 -25.43 7.25 7.27
CA GLU A 65 -25.88 6.89 5.93
C GLU A 65 -24.71 6.43 5.03
N TYR A 66 -23.56 7.08 5.12
CA TYR A 66 -22.36 6.63 4.42
C TYR A 66 -21.92 5.24 4.89
N PHE A 67 -21.92 5.01 6.20
CA PHE A 67 -21.53 3.72 6.78
C PHE A 67 -22.45 2.58 6.33
N SER A 68 -23.77 2.80 6.38
CA SER A 68 -24.74 1.77 5.99
C SER A 68 -24.66 1.42 4.50
N LYS A 69 -24.36 2.40 3.64
CA LYS A 69 -24.20 2.19 2.19
C LYS A 69 -22.92 1.43 1.82
N ASN A 70 -21.85 1.55 2.62
CA ASN A 70 -20.51 1.06 2.26
C ASN A 70 -19.98 -0.02 3.22
N ILE A 71 -20.85 -0.66 4.01
CA ILE A 71 -20.41 -1.57 5.07
C ILE A 71 -19.55 -2.73 4.54
N VAL A 72 -19.89 -3.26 3.36
CA VAL A 72 -19.17 -4.38 2.75
C VAL A 72 -17.78 -3.92 2.30
N GLU A 73 -17.70 -2.78 1.64
CA GLU A 73 -16.46 -2.18 1.14
C GLU A 73 -15.53 -1.78 2.31
N ILE A 74 -16.10 -1.24 3.39
CA ILE A 74 -15.37 -0.91 4.62
C ILE A 74 -14.78 -2.20 5.24
N LEU A 75 -15.56 -3.28 5.31
CA LEU A 75 -15.08 -4.55 5.86
C LEU A 75 -13.98 -5.18 4.98
N VAL A 76 -14.19 -5.25 3.67
CA VAL A 76 -13.20 -5.78 2.72
C VAL A 76 -11.93 -4.95 2.75
N GLY A 77 -12.05 -3.62 2.70
CA GLY A 77 -10.92 -2.70 2.79
C GLY A 77 -10.17 -2.81 4.12
N GLY A 78 -10.90 -2.93 5.24
CA GLY A 78 -10.33 -3.12 6.57
C GLY A 78 -9.55 -4.43 6.69
N ILE A 79 -10.09 -5.54 6.18
CA ILE A 79 -9.40 -6.83 6.12
C ILE A 79 -8.14 -6.73 5.26
N GLY A 80 -8.23 -6.09 4.10
CA GLY A 80 -7.08 -5.87 3.21
C GLY A 80 -5.97 -5.04 3.88
N LEU A 81 -6.34 -3.99 4.61
CA LEU A 81 -5.38 -3.15 5.35
C LEU A 81 -4.70 -3.95 6.48
N TYR A 82 -5.46 -4.74 7.22
CA TYR A 82 -4.92 -5.65 8.25
C TYR A 82 -3.89 -6.62 7.67
N LEU A 83 -4.21 -7.31 6.57
CA LEU A 83 -3.30 -8.25 5.91
C LEU A 83 -2.04 -7.55 5.39
N THR A 84 -2.19 -6.34 4.86
CA THR A 84 -1.06 -5.52 4.37
C THR A 84 -0.10 -5.20 5.50
N PHE A 85 -0.60 -4.71 6.63
CA PHE A 85 0.21 -4.39 7.79
C PHE A 85 0.87 -5.61 8.41
N LEU A 86 0.15 -6.74 8.48
CA LEU A 86 0.71 -8.01 8.94
C LEU A 86 1.84 -8.51 8.03
N GLY A 87 1.63 -8.46 6.71
CA GLY A 87 2.64 -8.82 5.73
C GLY A 87 3.90 -7.96 5.85
N PHE A 88 3.73 -6.64 5.97
CA PHE A 88 4.84 -5.71 6.17
C PHE A 88 5.59 -5.94 7.48
N TYR A 89 4.88 -6.25 8.57
CA TYR A 89 5.50 -6.61 9.83
C TYR A 89 6.47 -7.77 9.63
N PHE A 90 6.02 -8.88 9.04
CA PHE A 90 6.89 -10.03 8.80
C PHE A 90 8.00 -9.72 7.80
N LEU A 91 7.72 -8.93 6.77
CA LEU A 91 8.69 -8.57 5.74
C LEU A 91 9.85 -7.76 6.32
N PHE A 92 9.56 -6.66 7.02
CA PHE A 92 10.58 -5.71 7.45
C PHE A 92 11.32 -6.15 8.72
N THR A 93 10.63 -6.81 9.65
CA THR A 93 11.29 -7.31 10.87
C THR A 93 12.28 -8.42 10.54
N ARG A 94 11.92 -9.35 9.64
CA ARG A 94 12.74 -10.53 9.32
C ARG A 94 13.72 -10.33 8.16
N TYR A 95 13.30 -9.68 7.08
CA TYR A 95 14.08 -9.59 5.85
C TYR A 95 14.64 -8.19 5.56
N GLY A 96 14.09 -7.15 6.21
CA GLY A 96 14.53 -5.77 6.04
C GLY A 96 13.78 -5.00 4.96
N THR A 97 14.08 -3.70 4.83
CA THR A 97 13.30 -2.77 4.00
C THR A 97 13.55 -2.93 2.50
N THR A 98 14.67 -3.51 2.09
CA THR A 98 14.99 -3.77 0.68
C THR A 98 14.00 -4.76 0.04
N TYR A 99 13.43 -5.67 0.82
CA TYR A 99 12.40 -6.61 0.37
C TYR A 99 11.07 -5.94 0.02
N TYR A 100 10.93 -4.63 0.28
CA TYR A 100 9.82 -3.83 -0.25
C TYR A 100 9.72 -3.92 -1.78
N ILE A 101 10.84 -4.11 -2.49
CA ILE A 101 10.85 -4.27 -3.95
C ILE A 101 9.96 -5.44 -4.38
N LEU A 102 10.05 -6.59 -3.68
CA LEU A 102 9.20 -7.75 -3.98
C LEU A 102 7.73 -7.44 -3.71
N TYR A 103 7.42 -6.84 -2.57
CA TYR A 103 6.05 -6.41 -2.27
C TYR A 103 5.52 -5.45 -3.35
N ALA A 104 6.30 -4.47 -3.77
CA ALA A 104 5.85 -3.47 -4.74
C ALA A 104 5.47 -4.11 -6.08
N VAL A 105 6.27 -5.08 -6.56
CA VAL A 105 5.95 -5.80 -7.79
C VAL A 105 4.72 -6.69 -7.59
N PHE A 106 4.62 -7.44 -6.49
CA PHE A 106 3.42 -8.24 -6.23
C PHE A 106 2.17 -7.38 -6.10
N SER A 107 2.27 -6.18 -5.50
CA SER A 107 1.18 -5.22 -5.42
C SER A 107 0.73 -4.79 -6.81
N ILE A 108 1.65 -4.49 -7.74
CA ILE A 108 1.29 -4.16 -9.14
C ILE A 108 0.50 -5.30 -9.78
N LEU A 109 0.91 -6.56 -9.56
CA LEU A 109 0.21 -7.72 -10.12
C LEU A 109 -1.18 -7.91 -9.52
N THR A 110 -1.34 -7.74 -8.21
CA THR A 110 -2.64 -7.97 -7.55
C THR A 110 -3.60 -6.79 -7.72
N THR A 111 -3.12 -5.55 -7.66
CA THR A 111 -3.98 -4.37 -7.77
C THR A 111 -4.23 -3.95 -9.21
N SER A 112 -3.19 -3.82 -10.03
CA SER A 112 -3.34 -3.28 -11.38
C SER A 112 -3.80 -4.35 -12.36
N ILE A 113 -3.22 -5.55 -12.30
CA ILE A 113 -3.59 -6.64 -13.22
C ILE A 113 -4.85 -7.36 -12.75
N PHE A 114 -4.80 -7.99 -11.57
CA PHE A 114 -5.95 -8.78 -11.12
C PHE A 114 -7.16 -7.89 -10.81
N LEU A 115 -7.03 -6.91 -9.93
CA LEU A 115 -8.20 -6.09 -9.57
C LEU A 115 -8.61 -5.14 -10.72
N GLY A 116 -7.68 -4.34 -11.24
CA GLY A 116 -7.96 -3.37 -12.31
C GLY A 116 -8.40 -4.03 -13.63
N ALA A 117 -7.53 -4.85 -14.23
CA ALA A 117 -7.81 -5.43 -15.55
C ALA A 117 -8.83 -6.58 -15.51
N VAL A 118 -8.79 -7.49 -14.51
CA VAL A 118 -9.66 -8.68 -14.50
C VAL A 118 -10.99 -8.43 -13.80
N VAL A 119 -10.99 -7.85 -12.59
CA VAL A 119 -12.22 -7.66 -11.81
C VAL A 119 -13.00 -6.44 -12.30
N PHE A 120 -12.33 -5.28 -12.37
CA PHE A 120 -12.96 -4.01 -12.77
C PHE A 120 -13.00 -3.79 -14.29
N LYS A 121 -12.33 -4.66 -15.07
CA LYS A 121 -12.30 -4.61 -16.55
C LYS A 121 -11.80 -3.27 -17.09
N GLU A 122 -10.85 -2.65 -16.39
CA GLU A 122 -10.22 -1.41 -16.83
C GLU A 122 -9.39 -1.64 -18.10
N SER A 123 -9.37 -0.67 -19.00
CA SER A 123 -8.65 -0.79 -20.26
C SER A 123 -7.14 -0.70 -20.07
N PHE A 124 -6.41 -1.73 -20.47
CA PHE A 124 -4.95 -1.75 -20.49
C PHE A 124 -4.43 -1.56 -21.91
N ASN A 125 -3.64 -0.51 -22.13
CA ASN A 125 -2.93 -0.32 -23.37
C ASN A 125 -1.56 -1.04 -23.34
N PHE A 126 -0.91 -1.08 -24.50
CA PHE A 126 0.40 -1.71 -24.65
C PHE A 126 1.46 -1.16 -23.67
N TYR A 127 1.45 0.15 -23.38
CA TYR A 127 2.40 0.77 -22.46
C TYR A 127 2.18 0.36 -21.00
N HIS A 128 0.92 0.13 -20.58
CA HIS A 128 0.63 -0.43 -19.26
C HIS A 128 1.17 -1.87 -19.13
N ILE A 129 1.00 -2.68 -20.17
CA ILE A 129 1.54 -4.05 -20.22
C ILE A 129 3.07 -4.02 -20.15
N LEU A 130 3.72 -3.12 -20.91
CA LEU A 130 5.16 -2.97 -20.88
C LEU A 130 5.66 -2.55 -19.48
N SER A 131 4.94 -1.66 -18.80
CA SER A 131 5.25 -1.24 -17.43
C SER A 131 5.20 -2.40 -16.45
N VAL A 132 4.22 -3.30 -16.59
CA VAL A 132 4.12 -4.54 -15.80
C VAL A 132 5.29 -5.48 -16.13
N GLY A 133 5.67 -5.58 -17.40
CA GLY A 133 6.86 -6.33 -17.83
C GLY A 133 8.14 -5.84 -17.15
N PHE A 134 8.35 -4.52 -17.08
CA PHE A 134 9.48 -3.94 -16.34
C PHE A 134 9.40 -4.17 -14.83
N ALA A 135 8.20 -4.13 -14.23
CA ALA A 135 8.02 -4.48 -12.83
C ALA A 135 8.44 -5.93 -12.56
N LEU A 136 8.03 -6.88 -13.41
CA LEU A 136 8.47 -8.27 -13.32
C LEU A 136 9.99 -8.41 -13.52
N GLY A 137 10.57 -7.67 -14.48
CA GLY A 137 12.02 -7.58 -14.68
C GLY A 137 12.77 -7.17 -13.40
N SER A 138 12.16 -6.30 -12.59
CA SER A 138 12.73 -5.87 -11.31
C SER A 138 12.84 -7.00 -10.29
N ILE A 139 11.96 -8.01 -10.31
CA ILE A 139 12.09 -9.21 -9.46
C ILE A 139 13.34 -10.00 -9.86
N PHE A 140 13.56 -10.21 -11.16
CA PHE A 140 14.75 -10.92 -11.64
C PHE A 140 16.03 -10.21 -11.22
N MET A 141 16.08 -8.89 -11.40
CA MET A 141 17.21 -8.07 -10.96
C MET A 141 17.38 -8.10 -9.45
N PHE A 142 16.30 -8.04 -8.68
CA PHE A 142 16.35 -8.17 -7.22
C PHE A 142 16.95 -9.51 -6.80
N HIS A 143 16.52 -10.61 -7.43
CA HIS A 143 17.06 -11.94 -7.17
C HIS A 143 18.56 -12.01 -7.49
N PHE A 144 19.00 -11.48 -8.63
CA PHE A 144 20.41 -11.38 -8.97
C PHE A 144 21.20 -10.55 -7.94
N ALA A 145 20.66 -9.40 -7.51
CA ALA A 145 21.28 -8.57 -6.50
C ALA A 145 21.46 -9.31 -5.17
N GLN A 146 20.49 -10.12 -4.74
CA GLN A 146 20.62 -10.96 -3.54
C GLN A 146 21.61 -12.11 -3.71
N SER A 147 21.76 -12.65 -4.93
CA SER A 147 22.68 -13.74 -5.23
C SER A 147 24.15 -13.29 -5.36
N PHE A 148 24.39 -12.08 -5.87
CA PHE A 148 25.74 -11.53 -6.09
C PHE A 148 26.17 -10.52 -5.02
N GLY A 149 25.25 -10.02 -4.20
CA GLY A 149 25.53 -9.10 -3.09
C GLY A 149 26.02 -9.78 -1.81
N LYS A 150 26.63 -10.98 -1.93
CA LYS A 150 27.38 -11.63 -0.85
C LYS A 150 28.85 -11.28 -0.95
#